data_AF-Q8BUB7-F1
#
_entry.id   AF-Q8BUB7-F1
#
_cell.length_a   1.000
_cell.length_b   1.000
_cell.length_c   1.000
_cell.angle_alpha   90.00
_cell.angle_beta   90.00
_cell.angle_gamma   90.00
#
_symmetry.space_group_name_H-M   'P 1'
#
loop_
_entity.id
_entity.type
_entity.pdbx_description
1 polymer ?
#
loop_
_entity_poly.entity_id
_entity_poly.type
_entity_poly.pdbx_seq_one_letter_code
_entity_poly.pdbx_strand_id
1 'polypeptide(L)'
;MARLCFGSRSSLMKSWGTGSESLPPGNGPIPKKQPDAPFRTYQAFMWALYKYFINFKEELTDIEKCVISSDTTITLAIVVNKLAPRLAQLKVLDKVFSTGVAEVPPDTRNVVRASHLLNTLYKAILEYDNVGEASEQTVSLLFSLWVETVRPYLQTVDEWIVHGHLWDGAREFIIQRNKNVPVNHRDFWYATYTLYSVSEKTENEDKVSDSASASSGSDQGPSSRQHTMVSFLKPVLKQIIMAGKSMQLLKNLNCAEGPACQAAARDAERKSLYTLFLESIQLRLQHGEDSAPHIVNEDQTT
;
A
#
# COMPACT_ATOMS: atom_id res chain seq x y z
N MET A 1 25.85 -4.21 -1.33
CA MET A 1 24.37 -4.17 -1.29
C MET A 1 23.69 -4.04 -2.66
N ALA A 2 24.31 -3.45 -3.69
CA ALA A 2 23.70 -3.34 -5.04
C ALA A 2 23.59 -4.67 -5.84
N ARG A 3 24.19 -5.79 -5.38
CA ARG A 3 24.11 -7.09 -6.08
C ARG A 3 22.87 -7.92 -5.74
N LEU A 4 22.16 -7.63 -4.65
CA LEU A 4 20.92 -8.34 -4.29
C LEU A 4 19.70 -7.83 -5.09
N CYS A 5 19.71 -6.58 -5.56
CA CYS A 5 18.62 -6.02 -6.36
C CYS A 5 18.64 -6.43 -7.84
N PHE A 6 19.79 -6.85 -8.39
CA PHE A 6 19.88 -7.30 -9.79
C PHE A 6 19.63 -8.81 -9.98
N GLY A 7 19.72 -9.63 -8.92
CA GLY A 7 19.46 -11.07 -8.98
C GLY A 7 18.01 -11.42 -9.33
N SER A 8 17.04 -10.60 -8.88
CA SER A 8 15.62 -10.84 -9.15
C SER A 8 15.14 -10.40 -10.53
N ARG A 9 15.96 -9.66 -11.31
CA ARG A 9 15.63 -9.32 -12.72
C ARG A 9 15.73 -10.53 -13.65
N SER A 10 16.59 -11.51 -13.35
CA SER A 10 16.76 -12.69 -14.21
C SER A 10 15.58 -13.67 -14.16
N SER A 11 14.83 -13.73 -13.05
CA SER A 11 13.70 -14.66 -12.92
C SER A 11 12.38 -14.08 -13.41
N LEU A 12 12.20 -12.76 -13.38
CA LEU A 12 10.98 -12.11 -13.84
C LEU A 12 10.96 -11.85 -15.36
N MET A 13 12.11 -11.60 -15.99
CA MET A 13 12.17 -11.25 -17.41
C MET A 13 12.14 -12.47 -18.36
N LYS A 14 12.43 -13.68 -17.87
CA LYS A 14 12.34 -14.93 -18.66
C LYS A 14 10.90 -15.40 -18.93
N SER A 15 9.88 -14.76 -18.34
CA SER A 15 8.47 -15.04 -18.63
C SER A 15 7.89 -14.18 -19.75
N TRP A 16 8.64 -13.19 -20.26
CA TRP A 16 8.20 -12.33 -21.35
C TRP A 16 9.08 -12.56 -22.57
N GLY A 17 8.63 -13.43 -23.47
CA GLY A 17 9.22 -13.56 -24.80
C GLY A 17 9.58 -14.98 -25.18
N THR A 18 8.58 -15.73 -25.65
CA THR A 18 8.61 -16.48 -26.91
C THR A 18 7.37 -17.36 -26.98
N GLY A 19 6.55 -17.16 -28.00
CA GLY A 19 5.30 -17.89 -28.17
C GLY A 19 4.60 -17.54 -29.47
N SER A 20 5.36 -17.50 -30.58
CA SER A 20 4.80 -17.59 -31.92
C SER A 20 5.65 -18.59 -32.69
N GLU A 21 5.18 -19.84 -32.80
CA GLU A 21 5.02 -20.55 -34.08
C GLU A 21 4.46 -21.97 -33.87
N SER A 22 3.44 -22.26 -34.70
CA SER A 22 2.93 -23.54 -35.25
C SER A 22 2.71 -24.79 -34.38
N LEU A 23 1.45 -25.28 -34.43
CA LEU A 23 0.97 -26.60 -33.99
C LEU A 23 1.51 -27.77 -34.84
N PRO A 24 1.52 -28.99 -34.26
CA PRO A 24 0.67 -30.07 -34.77
C PRO A 24 -0.17 -30.75 -33.65
N PRO A 25 -1.18 -31.58 -34.02
CA PRO A 25 -2.33 -31.87 -33.16
C PRO A 25 -2.17 -33.14 -32.33
N GLY A 26 -2.84 -33.19 -31.16
CA GLY A 26 -3.22 -34.43 -30.50
C GLY A 26 -2.79 -34.57 -29.04
N ASN A 27 -3.61 -34.03 -28.12
CA ASN A 27 -4.12 -34.67 -26.89
C ASN A 27 -4.67 -33.59 -25.94
N GLY A 28 -5.69 -33.97 -25.17
CA GLY A 28 -6.71 -33.08 -24.59
C GLY A 28 -6.21 -31.95 -23.68
N PRO A 29 -7.05 -30.93 -23.42
CA PRO A 29 -6.64 -29.75 -22.69
C PRO A 29 -6.47 -30.08 -21.20
N ILE A 30 -5.22 -30.28 -20.80
CA ILE A 30 -4.78 -30.10 -19.41
C ILE A 30 -5.14 -28.65 -19.05
N PRO A 31 -5.88 -28.40 -17.95
CA PRO A 31 -6.21 -27.04 -17.57
C PRO A 31 -4.93 -26.28 -17.23
N LYS A 32 -4.54 -25.36 -18.12
CA LYS A 32 -3.46 -24.41 -17.88
C LYS A 32 -3.78 -23.66 -16.59
N LYS A 33 -3.01 -23.91 -15.53
CA LYS A 33 -3.03 -23.13 -14.29
C LYS A 33 -2.90 -21.67 -14.70
N GLN A 34 -3.95 -20.88 -14.50
CA GLN A 34 -3.92 -19.46 -14.84
C GLN A 34 -2.70 -18.81 -14.16
N PRO A 35 -1.96 -17.93 -14.85
CA PRO A 35 -0.88 -17.19 -14.20
C PRO A 35 -1.49 -16.44 -13.00
N ASP A 36 -0.91 -16.63 -11.81
CA ASP A 36 -1.37 -15.97 -10.60
C ASP A 36 -1.43 -14.46 -10.84
N ALA A 37 -2.52 -13.82 -10.42
CA ALA A 37 -2.74 -12.41 -10.65
C ALA A 37 -1.60 -11.56 -10.04
N PRO A 38 -1.19 -10.45 -10.68
CA PRO A 38 -0.06 -9.65 -10.22
C PRO A 38 -0.34 -9.04 -8.86
N PHE A 39 0.67 -9.07 -7.98
CA PHE A 39 0.61 -8.49 -6.64
C PHE A 39 0.83 -6.96 -6.72
N ARG A 40 -0.25 -6.22 -7.03
CA ARG A 40 -0.26 -4.79 -7.37
C ARG A 40 0.26 -3.90 -6.24
N THR A 41 -0.03 -4.22 -4.98
CA THR A 41 0.42 -3.40 -3.83
C THR A 41 1.95 -3.37 -3.73
N TYR A 42 2.62 -4.52 -3.88
CA TYR A 42 4.09 -4.56 -3.90
C TYR A 42 4.68 -3.96 -5.17
N GLN A 43 4.01 -4.11 -6.31
CA GLN A 43 4.44 -3.45 -7.55
C GLN A 43 4.43 -1.92 -7.40
N ALA A 44 3.38 -1.36 -6.80
CA ALA A 44 3.27 0.07 -6.54
C ALA A 44 4.36 0.57 -5.57
N PHE A 45 4.62 -0.19 -4.51
CA PHE A 45 5.72 0.10 -3.58
C PHE A 45 7.08 0.05 -4.27
N MET A 46 7.35 -0.99 -5.07
CA MET A 46 8.60 -1.15 -5.80
C MET A 46 8.78 -0.04 -6.85
N TRP A 47 7.70 0.39 -7.48
CA TRP A 47 7.71 1.54 -8.39
C TRP A 47 8.05 2.84 -7.67
N ALA A 48 7.49 3.07 -6.48
CA ALA A 48 7.82 4.24 -5.66
C ALA A 48 9.30 4.24 -5.26
N LEU A 49 9.84 3.09 -4.82
CA LEU A 49 11.26 2.92 -4.54
C LEU A 49 12.12 3.15 -5.79
N TYR A 50 11.70 2.65 -6.95
CA TYR A 50 12.42 2.83 -8.20
C TYR A 50 12.53 4.31 -8.58
N LYS A 51 11.44 5.09 -8.44
CA LYS A 51 11.47 6.54 -8.64
C LYS A 51 12.47 7.23 -7.70
N TYR A 52 12.49 6.85 -6.42
CA TYR A 52 13.46 7.36 -5.47
C TYR A 52 14.91 7.07 -5.91
N PHE A 53 15.20 5.83 -6.35
CA PHE A 53 16.54 5.45 -6.79
C PHE A 53 16.99 6.13 -8.09
N ILE A 54 16.06 6.47 -8.99
CA ILE A 54 16.38 7.29 -10.17
C ILE A 54 16.88 8.67 -9.71
N ASN A 55 16.11 9.35 -8.87
CA ASN A 55 16.49 10.69 -8.39
C ASN A 55 17.81 10.65 -7.63
N PHE A 56 18.03 9.62 -6.80
CA PHE A 56 19.30 9.46 -6.10
C PHE A 56 20.47 9.21 -7.06
N LYS A 57 20.26 8.45 -8.14
CA LYS A 57 21.29 8.22 -9.17
C LYS A 57 21.64 9.51 -9.92
N GLU A 58 20.66 10.36 -10.19
CA GLU A 58 20.88 11.68 -10.82
C GLU A 58 21.79 12.55 -9.93
N GLU A 59 21.52 12.62 -8.62
CA GLU A 59 22.39 13.34 -7.68
C GLU A 59 23.82 12.78 -7.61
N LEU A 60 23.96 11.45 -7.64
CA LEU A 60 25.28 10.82 -7.71
C LEU A 60 26.03 11.19 -9.00
N THR A 61 25.30 11.28 -10.11
CA THR A 61 25.87 11.67 -11.41
C THR A 61 26.32 13.14 -11.38
N ASP A 62 25.61 14.00 -10.67
CA ASP A 62 26.01 15.41 -10.52
C ASP A 62 27.22 15.57 -9.61
N ILE A 63 27.33 14.78 -8.53
CA ILE A 63 28.55 14.73 -7.71
C ILE A 63 29.74 14.23 -8.56
N GLU A 64 29.53 13.19 -9.37
CA GLU A 64 30.55 12.65 -10.28
C GLU A 64 31.03 13.72 -11.28
N LYS A 65 30.11 14.46 -11.92
CA LYS A 65 30.47 15.58 -12.80
C LYS A 65 31.32 16.62 -12.07
N CYS A 66 30.95 17.00 -10.85
CA CYS A 66 31.72 17.97 -10.07
C CYS A 66 33.15 17.47 -9.73
N VAL A 67 33.34 16.15 -9.55
CA VAL A 67 34.65 15.56 -9.28
C VAL A 67 35.52 15.53 -10.54
N ILE A 68 34.92 15.27 -11.70
CA ILE A 68 35.61 15.26 -13.00
C ILE A 68 35.94 16.67 -13.46
N SER A 69 35.06 17.65 -13.22
CA SER A 69 35.35 19.06 -13.47
C SER A 69 36.42 19.53 -12.49
N SER A 70 37.64 19.67 -12.97
CA SER A 70 38.84 20.04 -12.19
C SER A 70 38.84 21.48 -11.64
N ASP A 71 37.68 22.14 -11.59
CA ASP A 71 37.51 23.53 -11.15
C ASP A 71 37.47 23.67 -9.62
N THR A 72 37.35 22.56 -8.86
CA THR A 72 37.32 22.60 -7.38
C THR A 72 37.94 21.35 -6.77
N THR A 73 38.74 21.51 -5.71
CA THR A 73 39.27 20.37 -4.94
C THR A 73 38.14 19.69 -4.17
N ILE A 74 37.66 18.55 -4.66
CA ILE A 74 36.69 17.72 -3.95
C ILE A 74 37.42 16.65 -3.14
N THR A 75 37.36 16.77 -1.82
CA THR A 75 37.90 15.76 -0.89
C THR A 75 36.84 14.72 -0.57
N LEU A 76 37.28 13.55 -0.10
CA LEU A 76 36.36 12.48 0.35
C LEU A 76 35.40 12.97 1.45
N ALA A 77 35.87 13.84 2.35
CA ALA A 77 35.05 14.41 3.41
C ALA A 77 33.88 15.25 2.85
N ILE A 78 34.13 16.03 1.79
CA ILE A 78 33.08 16.82 1.13
C ILE A 78 32.02 15.90 0.51
N VAL A 79 32.44 14.81 -0.15
CA VAL A 79 31.51 13.83 -0.73
C VAL A 79 30.67 13.14 0.33
N VAL A 80 31.28 12.70 1.44
CA VAL A 80 30.57 12.06 2.55
C VAL A 80 29.53 13.02 3.16
N ASN A 81 29.89 14.29 3.36
CA ASN A 81 28.96 15.29 3.89
C ASN A 81 27.79 15.55 2.93
N LYS A 82 28.04 15.59 1.61
CA LYS A 82 26.97 15.72 0.60
C LYS A 82 26.03 14.50 0.58
N LEU A 83 26.56 13.29 0.81
CA LEU A 83 25.77 12.06 0.78
C LEU A 83 25.05 11.76 2.10
N ALA A 84 25.50 12.34 3.22
CA ALA A 84 24.94 12.12 4.55
C ALA A 84 23.40 12.15 4.63
N PRO A 85 22.67 13.14 4.07
CA PRO A 85 21.21 13.15 4.13
C PRO A 85 20.57 11.98 3.38
N ARG A 86 21.11 11.61 2.21
CA ARG A 86 20.62 10.46 1.43
C ARG A 86 20.94 9.12 2.10
N LEU A 87 22.08 9.01 2.78
CA LEU A 87 22.42 7.82 3.57
C LEU A 87 21.48 7.64 4.77
N ALA A 88 21.08 8.74 5.43
CA ALA A 88 20.08 8.70 6.49
C ALA A 88 18.72 8.19 5.95
N GLN A 89 18.26 8.73 4.82
CA GLN A 89 17.04 8.28 4.15
C GLN A 89 17.09 6.80 3.76
N LEU A 90 18.23 6.32 3.22
CA LEU A 90 18.42 4.92 2.86
C LEU A 90 18.32 3.98 4.06
N LYS A 91 18.82 4.37 5.24
CA LYS A 91 18.65 3.58 6.47
C LYS A 91 17.17 3.44 6.85
N VAL A 92 16.39 4.51 6.70
CA VAL A 92 14.95 4.47 6.98
C VAL A 92 14.21 3.58 5.98
N LEU A 93 14.53 3.72 4.69
CA LEU A 93 13.97 2.86 3.63
C LEU A 93 14.30 1.38 3.86
N ASP A 94 15.52 1.06 4.27
CA ASP A 94 15.94 -0.30 4.58
C ASP A 94 15.18 -0.87 5.79
N LYS A 95 14.96 -0.08 6.85
CA LYS A 95 14.11 -0.46 8.00
C LYS A 95 12.68 -0.80 7.55
N VAL A 96 12.07 0.06 6.74
CA VAL A 96 10.70 -0.12 6.23
C VAL A 96 10.60 -1.33 5.29
N PHE A 97 11.56 -1.50 4.39
CA PHE A 97 11.62 -2.64 3.47
C PHE A 97 11.79 -3.97 4.24
N SER A 98 12.72 -4.00 5.19
CA SER A 98 13.01 -5.19 5.98
C SER A 98 11.78 -5.61 6.78
N THR A 99 11.19 -4.66 7.52
CA THR A 99 10.00 -4.91 8.34
C THR A 99 8.77 -5.26 7.49
N GLY A 100 8.53 -4.53 6.39
CA GLY A 100 7.29 -4.60 5.61
C GLY A 100 7.26 -5.70 4.56
N VAL A 101 8.44 -6.18 4.11
CA VAL A 101 8.57 -7.12 3.00
C VAL A 101 9.52 -8.28 3.32
N ALA A 102 10.76 -8.00 3.74
CA ALA A 102 11.79 -9.05 3.83
C ALA A 102 11.59 -10.03 4.99
N GLU A 103 11.11 -9.54 6.14
CA GLU A 103 10.82 -10.34 7.32
C GLU A 103 9.50 -11.12 7.21
N VAL A 104 8.68 -10.84 6.19
CA VAL A 104 7.39 -11.48 6.00
C VAL A 104 7.58 -12.82 5.27
N PRO A 105 7.20 -13.96 5.87
CA PRO A 105 7.37 -15.26 5.24
C PRO A 105 6.65 -15.35 3.88
N PRO A 106 7.24 -15.99 2.86
CA PRO A 106 6.68 -16.00 1.50
C PRO A 106 5.36 -16.79 1.37
N ASP A 107 5.09 -17.70 2.31
CA ASP A 107 3.87 -18.50 2.44
C ASP A 107 2.70 -17.73 3.06
N THR A 108 2.94 -16.53 3.58
CA THR A 108 1.88 -15.66 4.09
C THR A 108 0.86 -15.30 3.01
N ARG A 109 -0.41 -15.18 3.41
CA ARG A 109 -1.48 -14.79 2.49
C ARG A 109 -1.27 -13.36 1.97
N ASN A 110 -1.62 -13.15 0.70
CA ASN A 110 -1.47 -11.86 0.01
C ASN A 110 -2.14 -10.68 0.74
N VAL A 111 -3.34 -10.88 1.30
CA VAL A 111 -4.05 -9.88 2.13
C VAL A 111 -3.25 -9.47 3.36
N VAL A 112 -2.55 -10.42 3.99
CA VAL A 112 -1.70 -10.17 5.17
C VAL A 112 -0.49 -9.34 4.75
N ARG A 113 0.18 -9.74 3.66
CA ARG A 113 1.34 -9.04 3.10
C ARG A 113 1.03 -7.60 2.73
N ALA A 114 -0.06 -7.36 2.01
CA ALA A 114 -0.46 -6.02 1.60
C ALA A 114 -0.85 -5.16 2.82
N SER A 115 -1.64 -5.72 3.74
CA SER A 115 -2.06 -5.01 4.95
C SER A 115 -0.88 -4.66 5.85
N HIS A 116 0.08 -5.59 6.00
CA HIS A 116 1.27 -5.40 6.79
C HIS A 116 2.18 -4.31 6.22
N LEU A 117 2.42 -4.31 4.91
CA LEU A 117 3.21 -3.26 4.26
C LEU A 117 2.56 -1.87 4.43
N LEU A 118 1.26 -1.76 4.16
CA LEU A 118 0.54 -0.49 4.30
C LEU A 118 0.53 0.01 5.75
N ASN A 119 0.37 -0.89 6.72
CA ASN A 119 0.46 -0.56 8.14
C ASN A 119 1.89 -0.18 8.57
N THR A 120 2.91 -0.86 8.05
CA THR A 120 4.32 -0.56 8.34
C THR A 120 4.67 0.84 7.88
N LEU A 121 4.30 1.19 6.63
CA LEU A 121 4.48 2.54 6.09
C LEU A 121 3.71 3.58 6.92
N TYR A 122 2.42 3.32 7.20
CA TYR A 122 1.59 4.24 7.97
C TYR A 122 2.13 4.48 9.39
N LYS A 123 2.53 3.42 10.10
CA LYS A 123 3.14 3.52 11.43
C LYS A 123 4.48 4.23 11.39
N ALA A 124 5.31 3.96 10.39
CA ALA A 124 6.60 4.65 10.23
C ALA A 124 6.39 6.16 10.02
N ILE A 125 5.41 6.58 9.21
CA ILE A 125 5.09 8.00 9.05
C ILE A 125 4.75 8.63 10.40
N LEU A 126 3.86 8.01 11.19
CA LEU A 126 3.50 8.52 12.52
C LEU A 126 4.69 8.52 13.50
N GLU A 127 5.56 7.52 13.46
CA GLU A 127 6.77 7.44 14.29
C GLU A 127 7.71 8.63 14.01
N TYR A 128 7.98 8.93 12.73
CA TYR A 128 8.86 10.03 12.35
C TYR A 128 8.19 11.41 12.45
N ASP A 129 6.87 11.50 12.34
CA ASP A 129 6.12 12.75 12.55
C ASP A 129 6.22 13.21 14.02
N ASN A 130 6.17 12.26 14.97
CA ASN A 130 6.34 12.55 16.40
C ASN A 130 7.75 13.05 16.78
N VAL A 131 8.75 12.89 15.91
CA VAL A 131 10.12 13.37 16.13
C VAL A 131 10.25 14.88 15.87
N GLY A 132 9.28 15.49 15.17
CA GLY A 132 9.22 16.93 14.88
C GLY A 132 9.95 17.36 13.60
N GLU A 133 10.25 18.65 13.46
CA GLU A 133 10.77 19.24 12.21
C GLU A 133 12.11 18.63 11.72
N ALA A 134 12.92 18.08 12.64
CA ALA A 134 14.21 17.46 12.29
C ALA A 134 14.08 16.25 11.33
N SER A 135 12.91 15.63 11.25
CA SER A 135 12.62 14.47 10.39
C SER A 135 11.73 14.81 9.19
N GLU A 136 11.45 16.09 8.90
CA GLU A 136 10.53 16.51 7.82
C GLU A 136 10.86 15.84 6.47
N GLN A 137 12.14 15.82 6.08
CA GLN A 137 12.60 15.19 4.85
C GLN A 137 12.33 13.67 4.81
N THR A 138 12.39 13.02 5.97
CA THR A 138 12.08 11.59 6.11
C THR A 138 10.57 11.35 6.05
N VAL A 139 9.77 12.19 6.70
CA VAL A 139 8.31 12.13 6.65
C VAL A 139 7.81 12.34 5.22
N SER A 140 8.32 13.35 4.52
CA SER A 140 8.00 13.62 3.11
C SER A 140 8.32 12.42 2.21
N LEU A 141 9.50 11.80 2.39
CA LEU A 141 9.87 10.58 1.69
C LEU A 141 8.89 9.44 1.96
N LEU A 142 8.65 9.10 3.23
CA LEU A 142 7.77 8.00 3.63
C LEU A 142 6.31 8.23 3.17
N PHE A 143 5.84 9.47 3.25
CA PHE A 143 4.52 9.86 2.78
C PHE A 143 4.39 9.68 1.27
N SER A 144 5.38 10.11 0.48
CA SER A 144 5.39 9.91 -0.97
C SER A 144 5.34 8.41 -1.36
N LEU A 145 6.06 7.56 -0.61
CA LEU A 145 6.04 6.12 -0.79
C LEU A 145 4.66 5.54 -0.46
N TRP A 146 4.08 5.94 0.66
CA TRP A 146 2.78 5.44 1.12
C TRP A 146 1.65 5.82 0.16
N VAL A 147 1.62 7.07 -0.32
CA VAL A 147 0.63 7.55 -1.29
C VAL A 147 0.64 6.73 -2.57
N GLU A 148 1.83 6.41 -3.10
CA GLU A 148 1.90 5.57 -4.30
C GLU A 148 1.55 4.11 -3.99
N THR A 149 1.93 3.60 -2.82
CA THR A 149 1.67 2.20 -2.42
C THR A 149 0.19 1.94 -2.16
N VAL A 150 -0.56 2.93 -1.65
CA VAL A 150 -1.99 2.80 -1.37
C VAL A 150 -2.87 2.92 -2.62
N ARG A 151 -2.32 3.42 -3.74
CA ARG A 151 -3.06 3.65 -4.98
C ARG A 151 -3.85 2.42 -5.46
N PRO A 152 -3.28 1.20 -5.58
CA PRO A 152 -4.05 0.03 -6.02
C PRO A 152 -5.23 -0.29 -5.09
N TYR A 153 -5.03 -0.08 -3.79
CA TYR A 153 -6.05 -0.29 -2.75
C TYR A 153 -7.24 0.66 -2.93
N LEU A 154 -6.99 1.94 -3.18
CA LEU A 154 -8.04 2.93 -3.43
C LEU A 154 -8.72 2.74 -4.78
N GLN A 155 -7.99 2.27 -5.80
CA GLN A 155 -8.59 1.90 -7.10
C GLN A 155 -9.58 0.74 -6.95
N THR A 156 -9.26 -0.29 -6.16
CA THR A 156 -10.19 -1.38 -5.87
C THR A 156 -11.44 -0.88 -5.12
N VAL A 157 -11.28 0.07 -4.20
CA VAL A 157 -12.41 0.71 -3.49
C VAL A 157 -13.29 1.50 -4.46
N ASP A 158 -12.69 2.32 -5.33
CA ASP A 158 -13.41 3.15 -6.29
C ASP A 158 -14.24 2.31 -7.25
N GLU A 159 -13.61 1.29 -7.88
CA GLU A 159 -14.29 0.35 -8.77
C GLU A 159 -15.49 -0.33 -8.08
N TRP A 160 -15.34 -0.69 -6.81
CA TRP A 160 -16.42 -1.34 -6.09
C TRP A 160 -17.57 -0.38 -5.76
N ILE A 161 -17.27 0.85 -5.32
CA ILE A 161 -18.29 1.84 -4.95
C ILE A 161 -19.01 2.39 -6.19
N VAL A 162 -18.33 2.51 -7.33
CA VAL A 162 -18.88 3.09 -8.57
C VAL A 162 -19.55 2.04 -9.43
N HIS A 163 -18.87 0.92 -9.68
CA HIS A 163 -19.34 -0.10 -10.63
C HIS A 163 -20.03 -1.28 -9.93
N GLY A 164 -19.91 -1.41 -8.60
CA GLY A 164 -20.52 -2.51 -7.84
C GLY A 164 -19.74 -3.82 -7.98
N HIS A 165 -18.50 -3.76 -8.48
CA HIS A 165 -17.66 -4.93 -8.74
C HIS A 165 -16.41 -4.88 -7.86
N LEU A 166 -16.34 -5.77 -6.87
CA LEU A 166 -15.12 -5.97 -6.10
C LEU A 166 -14.18 -6.92 -6.85
N TRP A 167 -13.29 -6.37 -7.66
CA TRP A 167 -12.26 -7.12 -8.38
C TRP A 167 -10.92 -7.10 -7.64
N ASP A 168 -10.54 -8.25 -7.08
CA ASP A 168 -9.26 -8.45 -6.41
C ASP A 168 -8.65 -9.79 -6.87
N GLY A 169 -7.93 -9.75 -7.99
CA GLY A 169 -7.34 -10.94 -8.60
C GLY A 169 -6.31 -11.63 -7.72
N ALA A 170 -5.54 -10.86 -6.95
CA ALA A 170 -4.45 -11.38 -6.12
C ALA A 170 -4.85 -11.59 -4.65
N ARG A 171 -6.11 -11.34 -4.26
CA ARG A 171 -6.59 -11.45 -2.87
C ARG A 171 -5.79 -10.59 -1.90
N GLU A 172 -5.43 -9.37 -2.32
CA GLU A 172 -4.70 -8.40 -1.51
C GLU A 172 -5.61 -7.57 -0.60
N PHE A 173 -6.88 -7.44 -0.97
CA PHE A 173 -7.82 -6.53 -0.35
C PHE A 173 -8.44 -7.14 0.92
N ILE A 174 -8.61 -6.31 1.96
CA ILE A 174 -9.16 -6.75 3.26
C ILE A 174 -10.62 -7.23 3.17
N ILE A 175 -11.38 -6.76 2.19
CA ILE A 175 -12.74 -7.23 1.95
C ILE A 175 -12.69 -8.26 0.83
N GLN A 176 -13.19 -9.46 1.10
CA GLN A 176 -13.21 -10.54 0.10
C GLN A 176 -14.65 -10.89 -0.26
N ARG A 177 -14.90 -10.99 -1.56
CA ARG A 177 -16.21 -11.41 -2.08
C ARG A 177 -16.33 -12.93 -1.97
N ASN A 178 -17.32 -13.39 -1.21
CA ASN A 178 -17.76 -14.76 -1.24
C ASN A 178 -18.55 -15.01 -2.53
N LYS A 179 -17.97 -15.79 -3.45
CA LYS A 179 -18.59 -16.11 -4.75
C LYS A 179 -19.80 -17.06 -4.62
N ASN A 180 -19.96 -17.71 -3.47
CA ASN A 180 -21.01 -18.71 -3.25
C ASN A 180 -22.38 -18.08 -2.96
N VAL A 181 -22.43 -16.77 -2.68
CA VAL A 181 -23.67 -16.06 -2.36
C VAL A 181 -24.02 -15.13 -3.53
N PRO A 182 -24.99 -15.49 -4.39
CA PRO A 182 -25.43 -14.61 -5.46
C PRO A 182 -26.11 -13.36 -4.88
N VAL A 183 -26.20 -12.30 -5.70
CA VAL A 183 -26.78 -11.02 -5.24
C VAL A 183 -28.27 -11.15 -4.88
N ASN A 184 -28.98 -12.04 -5.55
CA ASN A 184 -30.39 -12.32 -5.30
C ASN A 184 -30.64 -13.25 -4.10
N HIS A 185 -29.61 -13.58 -3.33
CA HIS A 185 -29.75 -14.42 -2.15
C HIS A 185 -30.25 -13.60 -0.95
N ARG A 186 -31.10 -14.20 -0.11
CA ARG A 186 -31.63 -13.56 1.11
C ARG A 186 -30.51 -13.12 2.07
N ASP A 187 -29.43 -13.90 2.10
CA ASP A 187 -28.27 -13.64 2.97
C ASP A 187 -27.23 -12.69 2.36
N PHE A 188 -27.54 -12.00 1.25
CA PHE A 188 -26.59 -11.12 0.57
C PHE A 188 -25.92 -10.12 1.52
N TRP A 189 -26.70 -9.51 2.41
CA TRP A 189 -26.21 -8.51 3.35
C TRP A 189 -25.24 -9.06 4.39
N TYR A 190 -25.34 -10.35 4.73
CA TYR A 190 -24.60 -10.97 5.82
C TYR A 190 -23.45 -11.87 5.35
N ALA A 191 -23.59 -12.56 4.22
CA ALA A 191 -22.69 -13.64 3.81
C ALA A 191 -21.87 -13.37 2.53
N THR A 192 -22.18 -12.31 1.77
CA THR A 192 -21.50 -12.05 0.47
C THR A 192 -20.08 -11.48 0.62
N TYR A 193 -19.77 -10.84 1.74
CA TYR A 193 -18.47 -10.20 1.95
C TYR A 193 -17.90 -10.56 3.31
N THR A 194 -16.71 -11.12 3.32
CA THR A 194 -15.96 -11.44 4.53
C THR A 194 -14.88 -10.38 4.73
N LEU A 195 -14.84 -9.79 5.93
CA LEU A 195 -13.74 -8.92 6.32
C LEU A 195 -12.60 -9.79 6.85
N TYR A 196 -11.42 -9.63 6.25
CA TYR A 196 -10.22 -10.27 6.75
C TYR A 196 -9.68 -9.47 7.93
N SER A 197 -9.93 -9.97 9.14
CA SER A 197 -9.29 -9.51 10.37
C SER A 197 -8.50 -10.68 10.95
N VAL A 198 -7.17 -10.62 10.90
CA VAL A 198 -6.34 -11.53 11.70
C VAL A 198 -5.93 -10.78 12.98
N SER A 199 -6.34 -11.36 14.11
CA SER A 199 -5.70 -11.22 15.40
C SER A 199 -4.79 -12.44 15.53
N GLU A 200 -3.52 -12.25 15.82
CA GLU A 200 -2.59 -13.37 15.94
C GLU A 200 -2.73 -14.01 17.34
N LYS A 201 -2.72 -15.36 17.38
CA LYS A 201 -3.05 -16.34 18.45
C LYS A 201 -4.54 -16.71 18.49
N THR A 202 -4.93 -17.92 18.06
CA THR A 202 -4.61 -19.19 18.74
C THR A 202 -4.44 -20.33 17.74
N GLU A 203 -3.20 -20.81 17.53
CA GLU A 203 -2.97 -22.23 17.27
C GLU A 203 -2.90 -22.91 18.64
N ASN A 204 -3.57 -24.07 18.78
CA ASN A 204 -3.77 -24.94 19.96
C ASN A 204 -5.11 -24.79 20.70
N GLU A 205 -6.12 -25.53 20.22
CA GLU A 205 -7.03 -26.26 21.10
C GLU A 205 -6.98 -27.75 20.73
N ASP A 206 -5.85 -28.39 21.03
CA ASP A 206 -5.88 -29.79 21.43
C ASP A 206 -6.00 -29.82 22.96
N LYS A 207 -7.14 -30.35 23.42
CA LYS A 207 -7.42 -30.86 24.78
C LYS A 207 -7.53 -29.85 25.95
N VAL A 208 -8.77 -29.55 26.33
CA VAL A 208 -9.14 -29.19 27.70
C VAL A 208 -9.44 -30.48 28.49
N SER A 209 -8.65 -30.73 29.53
CA SER A 209 -9.17 -31.17 30.84
C SER A 209 -8.13 -30.91 31.93
N ASP A 210 -8.52 -30.00 32.82
CA ASP A 210 -8.22 -29.89 34.24
C ASP A 210 -6.77 -30.07 34.76
N SER A 211 -6.21 -28.97 35.26
CA SER A 211 -5.97 -28.84 36.72
C SER A 211 -5.37 -27.48 37.07
N ALA A 212 -5.87 -26.91 38.16
CA ALA A 212 -5.40 -25.69 38.79
C ALA A 212 -3.96 -25.81 39.29
N SER A 213 -3.16 -24.75 39.17
CA SER A 213 -2.18 -24.32 40.18
C SER A 213 -1.50 -23.00 39.80
N ALA A 214 -1.04 -22.33 40.85
CA ALA A 214 -0.59 -20.94 40.90
C ALA A 214 0.88 -20.70 40.50
N SER A 215 1.21 -19.41 40.44
CA SER A 215 2.54 -18.76 40.40
C SER A 215 3.26 -18.71 39.05
N SER A 216 3.59 -17.49 38.62
CA SER A 216 4.89 -16.87 38.89
C SER A 216 5.15 -15.77 37.85
N GLY A 217 5.73 -14.66 38.29
CA GLY A 217 6.02 -13.51 37.45
C GLY A 217 6.99 -13.86 36.32
N SER A 218 6.64 -13.42 35.12
CA SER A 218 7.58 -13.20 34.03
C SER A 218 7.18 -11.92 33.31
N ASP A 219 8.07 -10.94 33.33
CA ASP A 219 8.03 -9.72 32.53
C ASP A 219 7.67 -10.08 31.07
N GLN A 220 6.42 -9.86 30.69
CA GLN A 220 6.07 -9.80 29.29
C GLN A 220 6.38 -8.38 28.81
N GLY A 221 7.51 -8.24 28.13
CA GLY A 221 7.74 -7.12 27.22
C GLY A 221 6.55 -6.94 26.26
N PRO A 222 6.37 -5.75 25.65
CA PRO A 222 5.14 -5.40 24.98
C PRO A 222 4.93 -6.26 23.73
N SER A 223 4.24 -7.39 23.87
CA SER A 223 3.77 -8.22 22.77
C SER A 223 2.57 -7.53 22.13
N SER A 224 2.80 -6.51 21.32
CA SER A 224 1.75 -5.88 20.49
C SER A 224 1.63 -6.58 19.13
N ARG A 225 1.46 -7.90 19.11
CA ARG A 225 1.08 -8.64 17.89
C ARG A 225 -0.42 -8.46 17.61
N GLN A 226 -0.83 -7.25 17.23
CA GLN A 226 -2.15 -7.01 16.66
C GLN A 226 -2.08 -5.98 15.52
N HIS A 227 -2.57 -6.40 14.35
CA HIS A 227 -3.52 -5.74 13.46
C HIS A 227 -3.29 -6.19 12.02
N THR A 228 -3.94 -7.27 11.60
CA THR A 228 -4.03 -7.68 10.19
C THR A 228 -5.24 -7.04 9.52
N MET A 229 -5.44 -5.76 9.79
CA MET A 229 -6.39 -4.88 9.14
C MET A 229 -5.66 -3.58 8.82
N VAL A 230 -5.88 -3.05 7.62
CA VAL A 230 -5.31 -1.79 7.18
C VAL A 230 -5.85 -0.65 8.06
N SER A 231 -4.97 -0.04 8.85
CA SER A 231 -5.34 0.85 9.95
C SER A 231 -6.02 2.12 9.46
N PHE A 232 -5.55 2.70 8.35
CA PHE A 232 -6.09 3.96 7.83
C PHE A 232 -7.52 3.84 7.29
N LEU A 233 -7.98 2.64 6.90
CA LEU A 233 -9.35 2.42 6.41
C LEU A 233 -10.35 2.23 7.54
N LYS A 234 -9.90 1.93 8.77
CA LYS A 234 -10.77 1.63 9.91
C LYS A 234 -11.91 2.65 10.12
N PRO A 235 -11.68 3.98 10.02
CA PRO A 235 -12.74 4.96 10.26
C PRO A 235 -13.85 4.95 9.19
N VAL A 236 -13.52 4.59 7.94
CA VAL A 236 -14.42 4.68 6.78
C VAL A 236 -14.88 3.32 6.26
N LEU A 237 -14.36 2.23 6.82
CA LEU A 237 -14.57 0.86 6.32
C LEU A 237 -16.05 0.48 6.22
N LYS A 238 -16.84 0.81 7.25
CA LYS A 238 -18.30 0.54 7.26
C LYS A 238 -19.00 1.27 6.12
N GLN A 239 -18.62 2.52 5.86
CA GLN A 239 -19.21 3.32 4.79
C GLN A 239 -18.85 2.75 3.42
N ILE A 240 -17.60 2.32 3.22
CA ILE A 240 -17.14 1.66 1.99
C ILE A 240 -17.96 0.37 1.75
N ILE A 241 -18.11 -0.48 2.77
CA ILE A 241 -18.88 -1.73 2.65
C ILE A 241 -20.34 -1.46 2.30
N MET A 242 -20.97 -0.51 2.99
CA MET A 242 -22.37 -0.15 2.73
C MET A 242 -22.54 0.40 1.32
N ALA A 243 -21.68 1.33 0.90
CA ALA A 243 -21.74 1.92 -0.43
C ALA A 243 -21.54 0.88 -1.55
N GLY A 244 -20.51 0.02 -1.42
CA GLY A 244 -20.24 -1.04 -2.39
C GLY A 244 -21.36 -2.08 -2.50
N LYS A 245 -21.92 -2.53 -1.37
CA LYS A 245 -23.08 -3.45 -1.36
C LYS A 245 -24.32 -2.80 -1.99
N SER A 246 -24.62 -1.55 -1.64
CA SER A 246 -25.75 -0.81 -2.20
C SER A 246 -25.61 -0.60 -3.70
N MET A 247 -24.42 -0.23 -4.20
CA MET A 247 -24.16 -0.09 -5.64
C MET A 247 -24.35 -1.41 -6.38
N GLN A 248 -23.86 -2.51 -5.81
CA GLN A 248 -24.04 -3.83 -6.41
C GLN A 248 -25.52 -4.21 -6.51
N LEU A 249 -26.34 -3.92 -5.49
CA LEU A 249 -27.79 -4.12 -5.57
C LEU A 249 -28.42 -3.23 -6.64
N LEU A 250 -28.09 -1.94 -6.67
CA LEU A 250 -28.59 -0.99 -7.65
C LEU A 250 -28.28 -1.43 -9.09
N LYS A 251 -27.06 -1.93 -9.34
CA LYS A 251 -26.67 -2.46 -10.65
C LYS A 251 -27.47 -3.72 -11.02
N ASN A 252 -27.80 -4.59 -10.06
CA ASN A 252 -28.65 -5.75 -10.35
C ASN A 252 -30.09 -5.36 -10.69
N LEU A 253 -30.61 -4.26 -10.11
CA LEU A 253 -31.91 -3.70 -10.50
C LEU A 253 -31.86 -3.06 -11.90
N ASN A 254 -30.86 -2.20 -12.16
CA ASN A 254 -30.71 -1.52 -13.46
C ASN A 254 -30.34 -2.46 -14.62
N CYS A 255 -29.75 -3.63 -14.35
CA CYS A 255 -29.51 -4.63 -15.41
C CYS A 255 -30.83 -5.25 -15.93
N ALA A 256 -31.93 -5.13 -15.16
CA ALA A 256 -33.27 -5.50 -15.60
C ALA A 256 -33.97 -4.40 -16.44
N GLU A 257 -33.48 -3.15 -16.39
CA GLU A 257 -34.03 -1.99 -17.10
C GLU A 257 -32.94 -1.29 -17.92
N GLY A 258 -32.82 -1.64 -19.22
CA GLY A 258 -31.80 -1.07 -20.10
C GLY A 258 -31.86 0.47 -20.17
N PRO A 259 -30.73 1.17 -19.92
CA PRO A 259 -29.98 1.77 -21.03
C PRO A 259 -28.46 1.83 -20.76
N ALA A 260 -27.67 0.99 -21.42
CA ALA A 260 -26.21 0.95 -21.29
C ALA A 260 -25.51 2.23 -21.82
N CYS A 261 -26.18 3.06 -22.63
CA CYS A 261 -25.54 4.17 -23.34
C CYS A 261 -25.41 5.47 -22.55
N GLN A 262 -26.17 5.71 -21.47
CA GLN A 262 -26.07 6.96 -20.69
C GLN A 262 -25.05 6.90 -19.54
N ALA A 263 -24.70 5.69 -19.07
CA ALA A 263 -23.76 5.52 -17.96
C ALA A 263 -22.30 5.84 -18.35
N ALA A 264 -21.89 5.51 -19.58
CA ALA A 264 -20.52 5.72 -20.06
C ALA A 264 -20.16 7.22 -20.20
N ALA A 265 -21.14 8.08 -20.54
CA ALA A 265 -20.90 9.51 -20.66
C ALA A 265 -20.72 10.21 -19.30
N ARG A 266 -21.42 9.76 -18.26
CA ARG A 266 -21.28 10.32 -16.89
C ARG A 266 -20.02 9.83 -16.16
N ASP A 267 -19.51 8.65 -16.49
CA ASP A 267 -18.27 8.13 -15.90
C ASP A 267 -17.01 8.87 -16.41
N ALA A 268 -17.06 9.44 -17.63
CA ALA A 268 -15.90 10.09 -18.24
C ALA A 268 -15.47 11.41 -17.55
N GLU A 269 -16.40 12.12 -16.89
CA GLU A 269 -16.12 13.38 -16.19
C GLU A 269 -15.78 13.19 -14.71
N ARG A 270 -15.91 11.97 -14.18
CA ARG A 270 -15.72 11.70 -12.76
C ARG A 270 -14.24 11.56 -12.41
N LYS A 271 -13.80 12.30 -11.38
CA LYS A 271 -12.48 12.10 -10.77
C LYS A 271 -12.46 10.79 -9.97
N SER A 272 -11.39 10.02 -10.13
CA SER A 272 -11.18 8.80 -9.33
C SER A 272 -11.06 9.11 -7.84
N LEU A 273 -11.41 8.15 -6.97
CA LEU A 273 -11.24 8.31 -5.52
C LEU A 273 -9.78 8.60 -5.14
N TYR A 274 -8.81 8.04 -5.86
CA TYR A 274 -7.40 8.34 -5.67
C TYR A 274 -7.07 9.81 -6.01
N THR A 275 -7.62 10.35 -7.10
CA THR A 275 -7.45 11.75 -7.48
C THR A 275 -8.04 12.68 -6.42
N LEU A 276 -9.28 12.41 -5.98
CA LEU A 276 -9.94 13.20 -4.94
C LEU A 276 -9.18 13.14 -3.60
N PHE A 277 -8.61 11.98 -3.29
CA PHE A 277 -7.76 11.79 -2.11
C PHE A 277 -6.50 12.66 -2.18
N LEU A 278 -5.81 12.69 -3.31
CA LEU A 278 -4.64 13.56 -3.51
C LEU A 278 -5.01 15.04 -3.40
N GLU A 279 -6.09 15.47 -4.03
CA GLU A 279 -6.59 16.86 -3.93
C GLU A 279 -6.91 17.23 -2.47
N SER A 280 -7.56 16.33 -1.72
CA SER A 280 -7.85 16.54 -0.30
C SER A 280 -6.59 16.63 0.58
N ILE A 281 -5.53 15.88 0.24
CA ILE A 281 -4.24 16.00 0.92
C ILE A 281 -3.60 17.34 0.61
N GLN A 282 -3.53 17.72 -0.68
CA GLN A 282 -2.92 18.98 -1.11
C GLN A 282 -3.57 20.19 -0.45
N LEU A 283 -4.91 20.23 -0.42
CA LEU A 283 -5.65 21.31 0.24
C LEU A 283 -5.34 21.41 1.74
N ARG A 284 -5.18 20.27 2.43
CA ARG A 284 -4.86 20.25 3.86
C ARG A 284 -3.41 20.64 4.16
N LEU A 285 -2.48 20.29 3.27
CA LEU A 285 -1.08 20.72 3.39
C LEU A 285 -0.94 22.23 3.17
N GLN A 286 -1.64 22.79 2.16
CA GLN A 286 -1.62 24.22 1.88
C GLN A 286 -2.26 25.06 3.00
N HIS A 287 -3.36 24.58 3.60
CA HIS A 287 -4.02 25.31 4.68
C HIS A 287 -3.24 25.31 6.01
N GLY A 288 -2.25 24.44 6.16
CA GLY A 288 -1.32 24.45 7.30
C GLY A 288 -0.34 25.61 7.30
N GLU A 289 -0.03 26.18 6.13
CA GLU A 289 0.90 27.31 5.98
C GLU A 289 0.22 28.67 6.23
N ASP A 290 -1.09 28.78 6.00
CA ASP A 290 -1.86 30.04 6.16
C ASP A 290 -2.30 30.33 7.61
N SER A 291 -2.01 29.44 8.57
CA SER A 291 -2.39 29.58 9.98
C SER A 291 -1.22 29.99 10.88
N ALA A 292 -0.38 30.93 10.46
CA ALA A 292 0.48 31.68 11.38
C ALA A 292 -0.31 32.88 11.94
N PRO A 293 -0.50 33.02 13.26
CA PRO A 293 -1.27 34.13 13.81
C PRO A 293 -0.50 35.43 13.56
N HIS A 294 -1.16 36.37 12.89
CA HIS A 294 -0.74 37.76 12.82
C HIS A 294 -0.77 38.32 14.26
N ILE A 295 0.38 38.28 14.95
CA ILE A 295 0.60 39.03 16.18
C ILE A 295 0.57 40.51 15.78
N VAL A 296 -0.60 41.13 15.87
CA VAL A 296 -0.69 42.58 15.95
C VAL A 296 -0.21 42.94 17.35
N ASN A 297 1.04 43.39 17.44
CA ASN A 297 1.53 44.09 18.63
C ASN A 297 0.69 45.36 18.80
N GLU A 298 -0.15 45.38 19.83
CA GLU A 298 -0.38 46.62 20.57
C GLU A 298 0.94 47.00 21.22
N ASP A 299 1.48 48.16 20.85
CA ASP A 299 2.28 48.93 21.80
C ASP A 299 1.91 50.41 21.69
N GLN A 300 1.49 50.91 22.83
CA GLN A 300 1.09 52.29 23.14
C GLN A 300 2.26 53.25 22.92
N THR A 301 1.96 54.51 22.57
CA THR A 301 2.57 55.63 23.30
C THR A 301 1.75 56.91 23.15
N THR A 302 1.24 57.37 24.32
CA THR A 302 0.99 58.76 24.76
C THR A 302 0.15 59.70 23.91
#